data_AF-A0A318I5A8-F1
#
_entry.id   AF-A0A318I5A8-F1
#
_cell.length_a   1.000
_cell.length_b   1.000
_cell.length_c   1.000
_cell.angle_alpha   90.00
_cell.angle_beta   90.00
_cell.angle_gamma   90.00
#
_symmetry.space_group_name_H-M   'P 1'
#
loop_
_entity.id
_entity.type
_entity.pdbx_description
1 polymer ?
#
loop_
_entity_poly.entity_id
_entity_poly.type
_entity_poly.pdbx_seq_one_letter_code
_entity_poly.pdbx_strand_id
1 'polypeptide(L)'
;MRSIIIFFICFSFTLHAQEKQGRVMRPNSRGLGKCSVIGQAPIKVIYALNAKDISDEHTYLDSQVLLIGKGLSKLYSRFLELNDSLHDDFIKRNPNATSIPRIMFSGGRNNQYWSEYQFTDIYSTNNTYTCYAKMPWAMERYNAFYTESMYQQHWTLSDEQLSILGYDCQKATCHWRGRTFEAWFTSKIPTRLGPWIFGGLPGLILKLYDKEHLYTWEAVEIKSGNFPIIKSEYKGFIKDTREHIYKLQVAANRDHLKTAGARDYQTGQLKSKPHPYEPLEKE
;
A
#
# COMPACT_ATOMS: atom_id res chain seq x y z
N MET A 1 -59.34 3.41 -12.71
CA MET A 1 -58.56 3.08 -11.49
C MET A 1 -57.11 3.44 -11.74
N ARG A 2 -56.46 4.09 -10.77
CA ARG A 2 -55.24 4.89 -10.90
C ARG A 2 -54.00 4.07 -11.31
N SER A 3 -53.29 4.53 -12.34
CA SER A 3 -51.91 4.08 -12.65
C SER A 3 -50.95 4.59 -11.59
N ILE A 4 -50.27 3.67 -10.90
CA ILE A 4 -49.19 3.98 -9.96
C ILE A 4 -47.90 4.03 -10.77
N ILE A 5 -47.35 5.23 -10.97
CA ILE A 5 -46.01 5.43 -11.50
C ILE A 5 -45.04 5.31 -10.32
N ILE A 6 -44.28 4.22 -10.28
CA ILE A 6 -43.21 4.02 -9.29
C ILE A 6 -41.98 4.78 -9.80
N PHE A 7 -41.67 5.91 -9.19
CA PHE A 7 -40.39 6.59 -9.35
C PHE A 7 -39.31 5.77 -8.65
N PHE A 8 -38.47 5.07 -9.42
CA PHE A 8 -37.20 4.58 -8.91
C PHE A 8 -36.26 5.78 -8.73
N ILE A 9 -36.21 6.29 -7.50
CA ILE A 9 -35.17 7.22 -7.08
C ILE A 9 -33.90 6.37 -6.93
N CYS A 10 -33.11 6.31 -8.00
CA CYS A 10 -31.73 5.84 -7.92
C CYS A 10 -30.97 6.83 -7.03
N PHE A 11 -30.85 6.52 -5.74
CA PHE A 11 -29.79 7.06 -4.91
C PHE A 11 -28.47 6.53 -5.48
N SER A 12 -27.87 7.31 -6.37
CA SER A 12 -26.46 7.18 -6.70
C SER A 12 -25.68 7.50 -5.43
N PHE A 13 -25.43 6.47 -4.62
CA PHE A 13 -24.37 6.52 -3.62
C PHE A 13 -23.08 6.73 -4.41
N THR A 14 -22.59 7.96 -4.43
CA THR A 14 -21.20 8.24 -4.77
C THR A 14 -20.36 7.53 -3.71
N LEU A 15 -19.99 6.28 -3.99
CA LEU A 15 -19.04 5.49 -3.21
C LEU A 15 -17.71 6.22 -3.29
N HIS A 16 -17.45 7.10 -2.33
CA HIS A 16 -16.18 7.80 -2.24
C HIS A 16 -15.13 6.78 -1.77
N ALA A 17 -14.19 6.43 -2.66
CA ALA A 17 -13.00 5.69 -2.27
C ALA A 17 -12.36 6.36 -1.03
N GLN A 18 -11.99 5.56 -0.03
CA GLN A 18 -11.52 6.07 1.27
C GLN A 18 -10.43 7.13 1.07
N GLU A 19 -10.65 8.33 1.64
CA GLU A 19 -9.57 9.30 1.84
C GLU A 19 -8.64 8.79 2.95
N LYS A 20 -7.35 9.18 2.95
CA LYS A 20 -6.47 8.89 4.10
C LYS A 20 -7.12 9.45 5.38
N GLN A 21 -7.78 8.59 6.15
CA GLN A 21 -8.55 9.00 7.33
C GLN A 21 -7.60 9.39 8.47
N GLY A 22 -6.48 8.67 8.60
CA GLY A 22 -5.37 9.06 9.45
C GLY A 22 -4.67 10.32 8.91
N ARG A 23 -4.72 11.41 9.68
CA ARG A 23 -3.98 12.66 9.38
C ARG A 23 -2.61 12.69 10.07
N VAL A 24 -1.94 11.54 10.09
CA VAL A 24 -0.62 11.37 10.68
C VAL A 24 0.45 11.76 9.66
N MET A 25 1.49 12.47 10.10
CA MET A 25 2.56 12.92 9.21
C MET A 25 3.48 11.78 8.80
N ARG A 26 3.81 11.73 7.49
CA ARG A 26 4.89 10.84 7.00
C ARG A 26 6.22 11.17 7.67
N PRO A 27 7.13 10.18 7.83
CA PRO A 27 8.48 10.47 8.31
C PRO A 27 9.25 11.31 7.29
N ASN A 28 10.33 11.94 7.75
CA ASN A 28 11.25 12.64 6.85
C ASN A 28 11.90 11.63 5.89
N SER A 29 12.15 12.04 4.64
CA SER A 29 12.96 11.23 3.73
C SER A 29 14.37 11.03 4.29
N ARG A 30 14.90 9.82 4.11
CA ARG A 30 16.25 9.44 4.56
C ARG A 30 17.09 8.84 3.43
N GLY A 31 16.62 8.98 2.18
CA GLY A 31 17.22 8.33 1.03
C GLY A 31 16.98 6.82 0.99
N LEU A 32 17.45 6.18 -0.09
CA LEU A 32 17.44 4.73 -0.22
C LEU A 32 18.47 4.08 0.72
N GLY A 33 19.52 4.85 1.06
CA GLY A 33 20.63 4.41 1.87
C GLY A 33 21.48 3.37 1.15
N LYS A 34 22.09 2.46 1.92
CA LYS A 34 22.80 1.31 1.33
C LYS A 34 21.79 0.28 0.83
N CYS A 35 21.97 -0.13 -0.41
CA CYS A 35 21.13 -1.11 -1.08
C CYS A 35 21.97 -2.16 -1.80
N SER A 36 21.38 -3.35 -1.96
CA SER A 36 21.95 -4.43 -2.78
C SER A 36 20.92 -4.95 -3.78
N VAL A 37 21.39 -5.38 -4.94
CA VAL A 37 20.56 -6.12 -5.90
C VAL A 37 20.50 -7.57 -5.44
N ILE A 38 19.29 -8.05 -5.13
CA ILE A 38 19.07 -9.42 -4.61
C ILE A 38 18.42 -10.36 -5.64
N GLY A 39 18.07 -9.83 -6.82
CA GLY A 39 17.48 -10.60 -7.89
C GLY A 39 17.06 -9.72 -9.07
N GLN A 40 16.41 -10.36 -10.03
CA GLN A 40 15.88 -9.72 -11.23
C GLN A 40 14.43 -10.14 -11.44
N ALA A 41 13.62 -9.22 -11.96
CA ALA A 41 12.22 -9.44 -12.26
C ALA A 41 11.97 -9.32 -13.78
N PRO A 42 11.52 -10.40 -14.45
CA PRO A 42 11.07 -10.34 -15.84
C PRO A 42 9.77 -9.55 -16.02
N ILE A 43 8.95 -9.42 -14.96
CA ILE A 43 7.66 -8.73 -15.01
C ILE A 43 7.61 -7.66 -13.92
N LYS A 44 7.14 -6.47 -14.31
CA LYS A 44 6.79 -5.36 -13.42
C LYS A 44 5.33 -5.00 -13.63
N VAL A 45 4.60 -4.85 -12.54
CA VAL A 45 3.20 -4.39 -12.54
C VAL A 45 3.13 -3.12 -11.71
N ILE A 46 2.44 -2.10 -12.21
CA ILE A 46 2.15 -0.87 -11.46
C ILE A 46 0.67 -0.86 -11.13
N TYR A 47 0.34 -0.67 -9.85
CA TYR A 47 -1.01 -0.55 -9.34
C TYR A 47 -1.27 0.87 -8.85
N ALA A 48 -2.43 1.42 -9.19
CA ALA A 48 -2.97 2.58 -8.52
C ALA A 48 -3.73 2.13 -7.27
N LEU A 49 -3.37 2.68 -6.12
CA LEU A 49 -4.11 2.50 -4.86
C LEU A 49 -5.07 3.68 -4.65
N ASN A 50 -6.36 3.39 -4.46
CA ASN A 50 -7.43 4.36 -4.16
C ASN A 50 -7.41 5.62 -5.06
N ALA A 51 -7.24 5.42 -6.37
CA ALA A 51 -7.36 6.46 -7.38
C ALA A 51 -8.78 7.06 -7.35
N LYS A 52 -8.89 8.39 -7.49
CA LYS A 52 -10.19 9.03 -7.78
C LYS A 52 -10.49 9.00 -9.29
N ASP A 53 -9.44 9.08 -10.09
CA ASP A 53 -9.43 8.88 -11.54
C ASP A 53 -8.25 7.99 -11.90
N ILE A 54 -8.51 6.82 -12.46
CA ILE A 54 -7.48 5.81 -12.80
C ILE A 54 -6.56 6.25 -13.94
N SER A 55 -6.90 7.33 -14.66
CA SER A 55 -6.09 7.89 -15.74
C SER A 55 -5.15 9.01 -15.26
N ASP A 56 -5.34 9.52 -14.05
CA ASP A 56 -4.54 10.61 -13.46
C ASP A 56 -3.82 10.16 -12.18
N GLU A 57 -2.51 9.93 -12.30
CA GLU A 57 -1.61 9.52 -11.22
C GLU A 57 -1.59 10.53 -10.03
N HIS A 58 -1.95 11.79 -10.25
CA HIS A 58 -2.07 12.77 -9.16
C HIS A 58 -3.25 12.49 -8.24
N THR A 59 -4.26 11.74 -8.70
CA THR A 59 -5.40 11.37 -7.85
C THR A 59 -5.16 10.13 -7.02
N TYR A 60 -4.09 9.38 -7.30
CA TYR A 60 -3.78 8.14 -6.61
C TYR A 60 -3.43 8.43 -5.16
N LEU A 61 -3.87 7.56 -4.26
CA LEU A 61 -3.30 7.55 -2.92
C LEU A 61 -1.85 7.09 -3.02
N ASP A 62 -1.57 6.02 -3.76
CA ASP A 62 -0.21 5.54 -4.04
C ASP A 62 -0.08 4.91 -5.42
N SER A 63 1.15 4.91 -5.95
CA SER A 63 1.55 4.16 -7.14
C SER A 63 2.46 3.03 -6.68
N GLN A 64 1.92 1.80 -6.59
CA GLN A 64 2.63 0.64 -6.07
C GLN A 64 3.23 -0.20 -7.19
N VAL A 65 4.46 -0.66 -7.01
CA VAL A 65 5.16 -1.48 -8.00
C VAL A 65 5.34 -2.88 -7.45
N LEU A 66 4.85 -3.89 -8.17
CA LEU A 66 5.15 -5.30 -7.94
C LEU A 66 6.16 -5.79 -8.98
N LEU A 67 7.36 -6.13 -8.52
CA LEU A 67 8.40 -6.80 -9.30
C LEU A 67 8.29 -8.32 -9.09
N ILE A 68 8.10 -9.08 -10.17
CA ILE A 68 7.89 -10.53 -10.14
C ILE A 68 9.11 -11.21 -10.75
N GLY A 69 9.95 -11.79 -9.88
CA GLY A 69 11.12 -12.61 -10.18
C GLY A 69 10.85 -14.11 -10.10
N LYS A 70 11.90 -14.91 -10.34
CA LYS A 70 11.84 -16.37 -10.15
C LYS A 70 11.97 -16.70 -8.66
N GLY A 71 10.85 -17.02 -8.00
CA GLY A 71 10.81 -17.36 -6.58
C GLY A 71 11.03 -16.19 -5.62
N LEU A 72 11.15 -14.98 -6.16
CA LEU A 72 11.35 -13.72 -5.43
C LEU A 72 10.42 -12.66 -6.01
N SER A 73 9.73 -11.90 -5.16
CA SER A 73 9.04 -10.68 -5.58
C SER A 73 9.30 -9.54 -4.61
N LYS A 74 9.06 -8.30 -5.06
CA LYS A 74 9.07 -7.11 -4.23
C LYS A 74 7.89 -6.22 -4.58
N LEU A 75 7.12 -5.81 -3.59
CA LEU A 75 6.14 -4.73 -3.68
C LEU A 75 6.61 -3.53 -2.87
N TYR A 76 6.52 -2.33 -3.45
CA TYR A 76 6.90 -1.08 -2.80
C TYR A 76 6.15 0.12 -3.41
N SER A 77 6.16 1.26 -2.71
CA SER A 77 5.64 2.53 -3.24
C SER A 77 6.65 3.19 -4.19
N ARG A 78 6.26 3.40 -5.44
CA ARG A 78 7.03 4.17 -6.44
C ARG A 78 7.21 5.62 -6.00
N PHE A 79 6.18 6.21 -5.39
CA PHE A 79 6.25 7.59 -4.92
C PHE A 79 7.30 7.77 -3.82
N LEU A 80 7.41 6.79 -2.91
CA LEU A 80 8.46 6.81 -1.89
C LEU A 80 9.85 6.54 -2.48
N GLU A 81 9.98 5.60 -3.41
CA GLU A 81 11.25 5.35 -4.11
C GLU A 81 11.75 6.60 -4.84
N LEU A 82 10.89 7.26 -5.61
CA LEU A 82 11.24 8.51 -6.32
C LEU A 82 11.63 9.62 -5.33
N ASN A 83 10.88 9.76 -4.24
CA ASN A 83 11.19 10.72 -3.19
C ASN A 83 12.57 10.46 -2.56
N ASP A 84 12.88 9.20 -2.25
CA ASP A 84 14.14 8.80 -1.62
C ASP A 84 15.32 8.90 -2.60
N SER A 85 15.10 8.61 -3.89
CA SER A 85 16.11 8.82 -4.93
C SER A 85 16.44 10.30 -5.13
N LEU A 86 15.45 11.19 -5.13
CA LEU A 86 15.68 12.63 -5.19
C LEU A 86 16.36 13.18 -3.93
N HIS A 87 16.08 12.58 -2.76
CA HIS A 87 16.79 12.90 -1.54
C HIS A 87 18.29 12.59 -1.66
N ASP A 88 18.65 11.38 -2.11
CA ASP A 88 20.05 10.99 -2.29
C ASP A 88 20.78 11.89 -3.30
N ASP A 89 20.14 12.23 -4.42
CA ASP A 89 20.68 13.15 -5.42
C ASP A 89 20.89 14.57 -4.84
N PHE A 90 19.95 15.08 -4.03
CA PHE A 90 20.09 16.37 -3.38
C PHE A 90 21.27 16.40 -2.41
N ILE A 91 21.42 15.40 -1.55
CA ILE A 91 22.55 15.32 -0.61
C ILE A 91 23.88 15.27 -1.35
N LYS A 92 23.94 14.49 -2.45
CA LYS A 92 25.13 14.40 -3.30
C LYS A 92 25.49 15.74 -3.94
N ARG A 93 24.50 16.50 -4.41
CA ARG A 93 24.71 17.82 -5.04
C ARG A 93 24.96 18.94 -4.04
N ASN A 94 24.48 18.80 -2.81
CA ASN A 94 24.54 19.83 -1.77
C ASN A 94 25.17 19.29 -0.48
N PRO A 95 26.46 18.91 -0.49
CA PRO A 95 27.12 18.29 0.67
C PRO A 95 27.17 19.19 1.92
N ASN A 96 27.05 20.51 1.73
CA ASN A 96 27.07 21.51 2.80
C ASN A 96 25.67 22.03 3.18
N ALA A 97 24.59 21.39 2.69
CA ALA A 97 23.24 21.80 3.01
C ALA A 97 22.96 21.67 4.52
N THR A 98 22.51 22.77 5.14
CA THR A 98 22.11 22.80 6.56
C THR A 98 20.66 22.39 6.78
N SER A 99 19.89 22.28 5.69
CA SER A 99 18.49 21.83 5.72
C SER A 99 18.19 21.01 4.47
N ILE A 100 17.28 20.05 4.61
CA ILE A 100 16.86 19.16 3.52
C ILE A 100 15.34 19.23 3.44
N PRO A 101 14.75 19.42 2.25
CA PRO A 101 13.31 19.37 2.10
C PRO A 101 12.77 18.02 2.58
N ARG A 102 11.65 18.08 3.31
CA ARG A 102 11.02 16.89 3.90
C ARG A 102 10.45 15.94 2.84
N ILE A 103 9.91 16.54 1.77
CA ILE A 103 9.26 15.88 0.64
C ILE A 103 9.95 16.41 -0.61
N MET A 104 10.56 15.52 -1.37
CA MET A 104 11.26 15.83 -2.62
C MET A 104 10.39 15.49 -3.83
N PHE A 105 9.53 14.49 -3.69
CA PHE A 105 8.58 14.08 -4.71
C PHE A 105 7.16 14.13 -4.15
N SER A 106 6.29 14.88 -4.83
CA SER A 106 4.91 15.16 -4.41
C SER A 106 3.88 14.50 -5.33
N GLY A 107 4.12 13.25 -5.76
CA GLY A 107 3.14 12.46 -6.50
C GLY A 107 1.96 12.01 -5.64
N GLY A 108 0.83 11.78 -6.30
CA GLY A 108 -0.43 11.40 -5.64
C GLY A 108 -1.03 12.48 -4.75
N ARG A 109 -2.24 12.22 -4.27
CA ARG A 109 -2.94 13.08 -3.31
C ARG A 109 -2.51 12.76 -1.88
N ASN A 110 -2.64 13.73 -0.99
CA ASN A 110 -2.35 13.55 0.45
C ASN A 110 -0.92 13.03 0.73
N ASN A 111 0.06 13.48 -0.06
CA ASN A 111 1.46 13.03 -0.03
C ASN A 111 2.23 13.38 1.28
N GLN A 112 1.67 14.29 2.07
CA GLN A 112 2.18 14.68 3.40
C GLN A 112 1.79 13.70 4.51
N TYR A 113 0.70 12.97 4.34
CA TYR A 113 0.20 12.05 5.35
C TYR A 113 0.78 10.65 5.15
N TRP A 114 1.07 9.97 6.25
CA TRP A 114 1.52 8.59 6.29
C TRP A 114 0.36 7.63 6.02
N SER A 115 0.68 6.46 5.47
CA SER A 115 -0.19 5.29 5.43
C SER A 115 0.69 4.05 5.42
N GLU A 116 0.39 3.07 6.24
CA GLU A 116 1.08 1.79 6.30
C GLU A 116 1.16 1.11 4.93
N TYR A 117 0.15 1.28 4.07
CA TYR A 117 0.08 0.67 2.75
C TYR A 117 1.09 1.28 1.76
N GLN A 118 1.53 2.51 2.02
CA GLN A 118 2.59 3.17 1.24
C GLN A 118 3.97 2.89 1.83
N PHE A 119 4.05 2.91 3.17
CA PHE A 119 5.31 2.89 3.93
C PHE A 119 5.75 1.48 4.34
N THR A 120 5.27 0.45 3.64
CA THR A 120 5.66 -0.95 3.86
C THR A 120 6.21 -1.54 2.57
N ASP A 121 7.48 -1.96 2.60
CA ASP A 121 8.04 -2.79 1.53
C ASP A 121 7.75 -4.25 1.82
N ILE A 122 7.30 -5.00 0.81
CA ILE A 122 6.95 -6.42 0.95
C ILE A 122 7.83 -7.22 0.01
N TYR A 123 8.54 -8.22 0.54
CA TYR A 123 9.27 -9.19 -0.25
C TYR A 123 8.59 -10.55 -0.13
N SER A 124 8.50 -11.32 -1.21
CA SER A 124 8.04 -12.70 -1.13
C SER A 124 9.16 -13.67 -1.52
N THR A 125 9.43 -14.66 -0.70
CA THR A 125 10.35 -15.77 -1.02
C THR A 125 9.88 -17.03 -0.30
N ASN A 126 10.01 -18.20 -0.93
CA ASN A 126 9.67 -19.49 -0.31
C ASN A 126 8.27 -19.50 0.38
N ASN A 127 7.24 -19.02 -0.32
CA ASN A 127 5.86 -18.92 0.18
C ASN A 127 5.69 -18.09 1.48
N THR A 128 6.61 -17.18 1.76
CA THR A 128 6.58 -16.28 2.92
C THR A 128 6.71 -14.84 2.46
N TYR A 129 5.84 -13.97 2.97
CA TYR A 129 6.01 -12.52 2.89
C TYR A 129 6.91 -12.04 4.03
N THR A 130 7.86 -11.16 3.73
CA THR A 130 8.61 -10.36 4.70
C THR A 130 8.24 -8.90 4.49
N CYS A 131 7.61 -8.31 5.50
CA CYS A 131 7.08 -6.96 5.44
C CYS A 131 7.93 -6.03 6.30
N TYR A 132 8.51 -4.98 5.70
CA TYR A 132 9.31 -3.97 6.39
C TYR A 132 8.48 -2.70 6.57
N ALA A 133 7.92 -2.52 7.76
CA ALA A 133 7.03 -1.41 8.10
C ALA A 133 7.80 -0.18 8.60
N LYS A 134 7.77 0.91 7.83
CA LYS A 134 8.25 2.24 8.26
C LYS A 134 7.12 2.96 9.00
N MET A 135 7.37 3.31 10.25
CA MET A 135 6.44 4.05 11.10
C MET A 135 6.44 5.56 10.77
N PRO A 136 5.36 6.29 11.14
CA PRO A 136 5.24 7.71 10.86
C PRO A 136 6.27 8.56 11.59
N TRP A 137 6.25 9.87 11.31
CA TRP A 137 7.11 10.86 11.97
C TRP A 137 7.10 10.72 13.50
N ALA A 138 8.25 10.90 14.15
CA ALA A 138 8.42 10.76 15.60
C ALA A 138 8.15 9.35 16.18
N MET A 139 8.00 8.34 15.31
CA MET A 139 7.79 6.93 15.67
C MET A 139 8.84 6.01 15.04
N GLU A 140 9.92 6.51 14.47
CA GLU A 140 10.90 5.70 13.72
C GLU A 140 11.64 4.67 14.57
N ARG A 141 11.68 4.87 15.90
CA ARG A 141 12.17 3.87 16.87
C ARG A 141 11.37 2.56 16.86
N TYR A 142 10.16 2.57 16.28
CA TYR A 142 9.27 1.43 16.14
C TYR A 142 9.27 0.86 14.71
N ASN A 143 10.19 1.31 13.84
CA ASN A 143 10.38 0.66 12.55
C ASN A 143 10.73 -0.81 12.76
N ALA A 144 9.99 -1.70 12.12
CA ALA A 144 10.09 -3.12 12.39
C ALA A 144 9.76 -3.94 11.14
N PHE A 145 10.14 -5.20 11.17
CA PHE A 145 9.76 -6.15 10.14
C PHE A 145 9.17 -7.42 10.75
N TYR A 146 8.29 -8.04 9.98
CA TYR A 146 7.66 -9.30 10.35
C TYR A 146 7.54 -10.21 9.12
N THR A 147 7.23 -11.47 9.37
CA THR A 147 6.99 -12.46 8.33
C THR A 147 5.61 -13.07 8.47
N GLU A 148 4.96 -13.38 7.35
CA GLU A 148 3.69 -14.11 7.34
C GLU A 148 3.62 -15.08 6.15
N SER A 149 2.87 -16.17 6.30
CA SER A 149 2.66 -17.14 5.21
C SER A 149 1.88 -16.51 4.06
N MET A 150 2.26 -16.82 2.83
CA MET A 150 1.53 -16.38 1.63
C MET A 150 0.21 -17.15 1.46
N TYR A 151 -0.68 -16.59 0.64
CA TYR A 151 -1.90 -17.26 0.15
C TYR A 151 -2.89 -17.67 1.26
N GLN A 152 -3.11 -16.77 2.21
CA GLN A 152 -4.08 -16.97 3.30
C GLN A 152 -5.53 -16.79 2.84
N GLN A 153 -5.77 -16.26 1.64
CA GLN A 153 -7.11 -16.01 1.13
C GLN A 153 -7.69 -17.27 0.48
N HIS A 154 -8.86 -17.71 0.96
CA HIS A 154 -9.63 -18.79 0.38
C HIS A 154 -10.61 -18.22 -0.65
N TRP A 155 -10.23 -18.28 -1.93
CA TRP A 155 -11.00 -17.69 -3.02
C TRP A 155 -12.11 -18.61 -3.53
N THR A 156 -13.27 -18.02 -3.82
CA THR A 156 -14.35 -18.62 -4.60
C THR A 156 -14.35 -17.98 -5.99
N LEU A 157 -14.18 -18.79 -7.03
CA LEU A 157 -14.18 -18.32 -8.42
C LEU A 157 -15.62 -18.11 -8.91
N SER A 158 -15.81 -17.11 -9.76
CA SER A 158 -17.05 -16.87 -10.53
C SER A 158 -16.74 -16.95 -12.02
N ASP A 159 -17.75 -17.22 -12.85
CA ASP A 159 -17.61 -17.23 -14.31
C ASP A 159 -17.60 -15.83 -14.92
N GLU A 160 -17.85 -14.79 -14.13
CA GLU A 160 -17.80 -13.40 -14.57
C GLU A 160 -16.40 -13.02 -15.10
N GLN A 161 -16.41 -12.32 -16.24
CA GLN A 161 -15.21 -11.87 -16.94
C GLN A 161 -15.20 -10.36 -17.12
N LEU A 162 -14.00 -9.79 -17.12
CA LEU A 162 -13.72 -8.38 -17.41
C LEU A 162 -12.38 -8.29 -18.16
N SER A 163 -12.22 -7.32 -19.05
CA SER A 163 -10.91 -7.01 -19.64
C SER A 163 -10.22 -5.89 -18.87
N ILE A 164 -8.98 -6.13 -18.41
CA ILE A 164 -8.14 -5.12 -17.74
C ILE A 164 -6.80 -5.08 -18.46
N LEU A 165 -6.40 -3.91 -18.96
CA LEU A 165 -5.17 -3.73 -19.76
C LEU A 165 -5.07 -4.70 -20.96
N GLY A 166 -6.21 -5.09 -21.53
CA GLY A 166 -6.28 -6.06 -22.64
C GLY A 166 -6.16 -7.53 -22.23
N TYR A 167 -6.12 -7.84 -20.94
CA TYR A 167 -6.13 -9.21 -20.42
C TYR A 167 -7.54 -9.62 -20.00
N ASP A 168 -7.99 -10.77 -20.48
CA ASP A 168 -9.20 -11.42 -19.96
C ASP A 168 -8.96 -11.81 -18.50
N CYS A 169 -9.82 -11.31 -17.61
CA CYS A 169 -9.75 -11.51 -16.17
C CYS A 169 -11.01 -12.19 -15.66
N GLN A 170 -10.83 -13.22 -14.84
CA GLN A 170 -11.89 -13.90 -14.13
C GLN A 170 -12.09 -13.28 -12.75
N LYS A 171 -13.35 -13.21 -12.30
CA LYS A 171 -13.70 -12.76 -10.96
C LYS A 171 -13.47 -13.84 -9.90
N ALA A 172 -13.02 -13.43 -8.73
CA ALA A 172 -12.99 -14.24 -7.54
C ALA A 172 -13.35 -13.41 -6.31
N THR A 173 -13.95 -14.03 -5.30
CA THR A 173 -14.28 -13.38 -4.03
C THR A 173 -13.72 -14.16 -2.85
N CYS A 174 -13.43 -13.48 -1.75
CA CYS A 174 -13.09 -14.14 -0.49
C CYS A 174 -13.55 -13.29 0.70
N HIS A 175 -13.81 -13.93 1.82
CA HIS A 175 -13.89 -13.25 3.12
C HIS A 175 -12.56 -13.45 3.86
N TRP A 176 -11.89 -12.36 4.20
CA TRP A 176 -10.56 -12.41 4.81
C TRP A 176 -10.35 -11.21 5.74
N ARG A 177 -9.85 -11.48 6.95
CA ARG A 177 -9.58 -10.49 8.02
C ARG A 177 -10.74 -9.50 8.24
N GLY A 178 -11.96 -10.04 8.37
CA GLY A 178 -13.17 -9.28 8.63
C GLY A 178 -13.70 -8.40 7.47
N ARG A 179 -13.19 -8.58 6.24
CA ARG A 179 -13.72 -7.92 5.03
C ARG A 179 -14.01 -8.92 3.93
N THR A 180 -14.95 -8.56 3.05
CA THR A 180 -15.20 -9.28 1.81
C THR A 180 -14.51 -8.55 0.67
N PHE A 181 -13.66 -9.28 -0.06
CA PHE A 181 -12.91 -8.78 -1.20
C PHE A 181 -13.42 -9.40 -2.49
N GLU A 182 -13.37 -8.60 -3.55
CA GLU A 182 -13.53 -9.03 -4.93
C GLU A 182 -12.21 -8.75 -5.67
N ALA A 183 -11.74 -9.76 -6.40
CA ALA A 183 -10.52 -9.74 -7.18
C ALA A 183 -10.81 -10.13 -8.62
N TRP A 184 -10.09 -9.51 -9.55
CA TRP A 184 -10.09 -9.85 -10.97
C TRP A 184 -8.68 -10.25 -11.36
N PHE A 185 -8.51 -11.49 -11.84
CA PHE A 185 -7.19 -12.07 -12.11
C PHE A 185 -7.11 -12.67 -13.51
N THR A 186 -5.91 -12.68 -14.09
CA THR A 186 -5.68 -13.28 -15.42
C THR A 186 -4.74 -14.47 -15.35
N SER A 187 -5.14 -15.59 -15.94
CA SER A 187 -4.31 -16.80 -16.07
C SER A 187 -3.21 -16.67 -17.13
N LYS A 188 -3.27 -15.62 -17.98
CA LYS A 188 -2.24 -15.34 -19.00
C LYS A 188 -0.89 -14.98 -18.40
N ILE A 189 -0.87 -14.50 -17.16
CA ILE A 189 0.35 -14.28 -16.38
C ILE A 189 0.29 -15.28 -15.19
N PRO A 190 0.88 -16.48 -15.32
CA PRO A 190 0.67 -17.60 -14.41
C PRO A 190 1.50 -17.48 -13.12
N THR A 191 1.27 -16.41 -12.37
CA THR A 191 1.84 -16.15 -11.05
C THR A 191 0.71 -15.97 -10.06
N ARG A 192 0.85 -16.49 -8.83
CA ARG A 192 -0.22 -16.40 -7.82
C ARG A 192 -0.12 -15.11 -6.99
N LEU A 193 0.50 -14.06 -7.54
CA LEU A 193 0.76 -12.80 -6.85
C LEU A 193 -0.35 -11.77 -7.14
N GLY A 194 -0.33 -10.67 -6.39
CA GLY A 194 -1.25 -9.56 -6.52
C GLY A 194 -0.77 -8.34 -5.74
N PRO A 195 -1.60 -7.29 -5.67
CA PRO A 195 -1.28 -6.11 -4.87
C PRO A 195 -1.27 -6.41 -3.36
N TRP A 196 -0.50 -5.61 -2.62
CA TRP A 196 -0.30 -5.77 -1.18
C TRP A 196 0.18 -7.20 -0.82
N ILE A 197 -0.50 -7.90 0.10
CA ILE A 197 -0.25 -9.32 0.43
C ILE A 197 -1.27 -10.28 -0.16
N PHE A 198 -2.15 -9.80 -1.06
CA PHE A 198 -3.15 -10.66 -1.71
C PHE A 198 -2.51 -11.51 -2.80
N GLY A 199 -2.95 -12.75 -2.88
CA GLY A 199 -2.50 -13.71 -3.89
C GLY A 199 -3.26 -15.02 -3.78
N GLY A 200 -2.75 -16.07 -4.41
CA GLY A 200 -3.26 -17.43 -4.31
C GLY A 200 -4.21 -17.83 -5.44
N LEU A 201 -4.69 -16.89 -6.26
CA LEU A 201 -5.45 -17.18 -7.47
C LEU A 201 -4.54 -17.83 -8.55
N PRO A 202 -5.09 -18.61 -9.49
CA PRO A 202 -4.33 -19.27 -10.56
C PRO A 202 -3.96 -18.28 -11.70
N GLY A 203 -3.40 -17.13 -11.31
CA GLY A 203 -3.05 -16.02 -12.21
C GLY A 203 -2.85 -14.72 -11.44
N LEU A 204 -2.27 -13.73 -12.11
CA LEU A 204 -1.96 -12.43 -11.52
C LEU A 204 -3.26 -11.67 -11.24
N ILE A 205 -3.42 -11.18 -10.02
CA ILE A 205 -4.53 -10.27 -9.65
C ILE A 205 -4.26 -8.90 -10.27
N LEU A 206 -5.13 -8.45 -11.17
CA LEU A 206 -5.02 -7.13 -11.81
C LEU A 206 -5.90 -6.07 -11.14
N LYS A 207 -6.99 -6.46 -10.50
CA LYS A 207 -7.82 -5.54 -9.72
C LYS A 207 -8.31 -6.22 -8.46
N LEU A 208 -8.37 -5.46 -7.37
CA LEU A 208 -8.80 -5.94 -6.06
C LEU A 208 -9.47 -4.79 -5.31
N TYR A 209 -10.62 -5.06 -4.71
CA TYR A 209 -11.25 -4.12 -3.78
C TYR A 209 -12.04 -4.83 -2.70
N ASP A 210 -12.20 -4.18 -1.56
CA ASP A 210 -13.20 -4.59 -0.59
C ASP A 210 -14.60 -4.13 -1.04
N LYS A 211 -15.64 -4.79 -0.53
CA LYS A 211 -17.04 -4.51 -0.90
C LYS A 211 -17.46 -3.06 -0.68
N GLU A 212 -16.89 -2.40 0.33
CA GLU A 212 -17.15 -0.99 0.63
C GLU A 212 -16.31 -0.02 -0.22
N HIS A 213 -15.43 -0.51 -1.10
CA HIS A 213 -14.48 0.27 -1.90
C HIS A 213 -13.62 1.23 -1.06
N LEU A 214 -13.37 0.85 0.19
CA LEU A 214 -12.47 1.55 1.08
C LEU A 214 -11.01 1.33 0.66
N TYR A 215 -10.71 0.18 0.07
CA TYR A 215 -9.43 -0.17 -0.49
C TYR A 215 -9.63 -0.70 -1.90
N THR A 216 -8.96 -0.09 -2.88
CA THR A 216 -9.02 -0.50 -4.27
C THR A 216 -7.63 -0.40 -4.86
N TRP A 217 -7.17 -1.52 -5.42
CA TRP A 217 -5.99 -1.61 -6.26
C TRP A 217 -6.42 -1.95 -7.67
N GLU A 218 -5.88 -1.24 -8.65
CA GLU A 218 -6.09 -1.53 -10.07
C GLU A 218 -4.76 -1.39 -10.81
N ALA A 219 -4.39 -2.42 -11.57
CA ALA A 219 -3.21 -2.43 -12.40
C ALA A 219 -3.38 -1.41 -13.52
N VAL A 220 -2.45 -0.46 -13.61
CA VAL A 220 -2.42 0.58 -14.63
C VAL A 220 -1.34 0.34 -15.69
N GLU A 221 -0.34 -0.49 -15.37
CA GLU A 221 0.71 -0.83 -16.31
C GLU A 221 1.31 -2.22 -16.03
N ILE A 222 1.59 -2.98 -17.08
CA ILE A 222 2.35 -4.24 -17.02
C ILE A 222 3.50 -4.13 -18.01
N LYS A 223 4.72 -4.39 -17.55
CA LYS A 223 5.95 -4.32 -18.34
C LYS A 223 6.73 -5.63 -18.23
N SER A 224 7.17 -6.12 -19.38
CA SER A 224 8.21 -7.15 -19.47
C SER A 224 9.58 -6.50 -19.59
N GLY A 225 10.61 -7.10 -18.98
CA GLY A 225 11.95 -6.56 -19.05
C GLY A 225 12.94 -7.30 -18.17
N ASN A 226 13.98 -6.60 -17.71
CA ASN A 226 14.93 -7.09 -16.72
C ASN A 226 15.09 -6.03 -15.64
N PHE A 227 14.28 -6.11 -14.59
CA PHE A 227 14.22 -5.10 -13.55
C PHE A 227 14.95 -5.56 -12.28
N PRO A 228 15.92 -4.79 -11.75
CA PRO A 228 16.63 -5.18 -10.54
C PRO A 228 15.68 -5.17 -9.34
N ILE A 229 15.70 -6.25 -8.57
CA ILE A 229 15.03 -6.29 -7.26
C ILE A 229 16.04 -5.79 -6.24
N ILE A 230 15.85 -4.54 -5.80
CA ILE A 230 16.73 -3.86 -4.87
C ILE A 230 16.22 -4.03 -3.44
N LYS A 231 17.10 -4.41 -2.51
CA LYS A 231 16.82 -4.49 -1.08
C LYS A 231 17.65 -3.47 -0.31
N SER A 232 16.99 -2.64 0.50
CA SER A 232 17.68 -1.77 1.47
C SER A 232 18.20 -2.57 2.66
N GLU A 233 19.20 -2.05 3.37
CA GLU A 233 19.71 -2.69 4.59
C GLU A 233 18.70 -2.71 5.75
N TYR A 234 17.68 -1.83 5.72
CA TYR A 234 16.70 -1.64 6.80
C TYR A 234 17.37 -1.46 8.18
N LYS A 235 18.48 -0.70 8.22
CA LYS A 235 19.24 -0.45 9.45
C LYS A 235 18.33 0.11 10.54
N GLY A 236 18.37 -0.52 11.72
CA GLY A 236 17.57 -0.13 12.89
C GLY A 236 16.16 -0.75 12.92
N PHE A 237 15.76 -1.52 11.90
CA PHE A 237 14.53 -2.30 11.98
C PHE A 237 14.73 -3.49 12.92
N ILE A 238 13.78 -3.67 13.83
CA ILE A 238 13.73 -4.83 14.71
C ILE A 238 12.73 -5.85 14.19
N LYS A 239 13.00 -7.13 14.40
CA LYS A 239 11.99 -8.17 14.17
C LYS A 239 10.91 -8.02 15.25
N ASP A 240 9.65 -7.98 14.85
CA ASP A 240 8.51 -7.97 15.77
C ASP A 240 7.39 -8.88 15.21
N THR A 241 6.31 -9.03 15.98
CA THR A 241 5.10 -9.74 15.57
C THR A 241 4.26 -8.87 14.64
N ARG A 242 3.59 -9.50 13.66
CA ARG A 242 2.61 -8.83 12.80
C ARG A 242 1.54 -8.13 13.64
N GLU A 243 1.02 -8.81 14.67
CA GLU A 243 -0.05 -8.29 15.53
C GLU A 243 0.36 -6.98 16.23
N HIS A 244 1.55 -6.93 16.82
CA HIS A 244 2.02 -5.73 17.51
C HIS A 244 2.25 -4.57 16.53
N ILE A 245 2.90 -4.83 15.39
CA ILE A 245 3.11 -3.82 14.35
C ILE A 245 1.77 -3.27 13.86
N TYR A 246 0.83 -4.15 13.54
CA TYR A 246 -0.51 -3.77 13.09
C TYR A 246 -1.24 -2.92 14.15
N LYS A 247 -1.22 -3.32 15.43
CA LYS A 247 -1.80 -2.52 16.53
C LYS A 247 -1.18 -1.13 16.61
N LEU A 248 0.14 -1.01 16.45
CA LEU A 248 0.83 0.29 16.44
C LEU A 248 0.44 1.14 15.23
N GLN A 249 0.33 0.54 14.03
CA GLN A 249 -0.09 1.23 12.80
C GLN A 249 -1.53 1.77 12.94
N VAL A 250 -2.46 0.94 13.44
CA VAL A 250 -3.84 1.36 13.73
C VAL A 250 -3.88 2.46 14.79
N ALA A 251 -3.12 2.32 15.88
CA ALA A 251 -3.06 3.32 16.94
C ALA A 251 -2.46 4.65 16.46
N ALA A 252 -1.48 4.60 15.55
CA ALA A 252 -0.88 5.79 14.95
C ALA A 252 -1.86 6.50 14.00
N ASN A 253 -2.61 5.76 13.19
CA ASN A 253 -3.66 6.34 12.34
C ASN A 253 -4.79 6.97 13.18
N ARG A 254 -5.17 6.34 14.30
CA ARG A 254 -6.26 6.83 15.18
C ARG A 254 -5.86 8.01 16.05
N ASP A 255 -4.69 7.99 16.69
CA ASP A 255 -4.24 9.09 17.55
C ASP A 255 -2.72 9.15 17.62
N HIS A 256 -2.12 9.67 16.56
CA HIS A 256 -0.68 9.75 16.43
C HIS A 256 0.00 10.51 17.58
N LEU A 257 -0.57 11.62 18.05
CA LEU A 257 0.04 12.42 19.12
C LEU A 257 0.18 11.61 20.40
N LYS A 258 -0.88 10.89 20.76
CA LYS A 258 -0.88 10.02 21.94
C LYS A 258 0.07 8.84 21.74
N THR A 259 -0.02 8.16 20.60
CA THR A 259 0.80 6.97 20.29
C THR A 259 2.29 7.28 20.20
N ALA A 260 2.66 8.45 19.66
CA ALA A 260 4.05 8.90 19.61
C ALA A 260 4.60 9.33 20.98
N GLY A 261 3.71 9.60 21.94
CA GLY A 261 4.05 10.10 23.28
C GLY A 261 4.27 11.61 23.33
N ALA A 262 3.66 12.37 22.42
CA ALA A 262 3.77 13.83 22.41
C ALA A 262 3.17 14.42 23.69
N ARG A 263 3.88 15.35 24.33
CA ARG A 263 3.44 16.02 25.55
C ARG A 263 3.29 17.51 25.33
N ASP A 264 2.33 18.10 26.03
CA ASP A 264 2.18 19.54 26.11
C ASP A 264 3.32 20.11 26.96
N TYR A 265 3.94 21.19 26.48
CA TYR A 265 5.15 21.74 27.12
C TYR A 265 4.84 22.42 28.45
N GLN A 266 3.66 23.02 28.59
CA GLN A 266 3.28 23.76 29.79
C GLN A 266 2.78 22.82 30.89
N THR A 267 1.97 21.84 30.51
CA THR A 267 1.26 20.95 31.46
C THR A 267 1.92 19.59 31.65
N GLY A 268 2.82 19.17 30.75
CA GLY A 268 3.45 17.85 30.74
C GLY A 268 2.48 16.69 30.39
N GLN A 269 1.20 16.99 30.15
CA GLN A 269 0.18 16.00 29.84
C GLN A 269 0.36 15.45 28.42
N LEU A 270 -0.07 14.20 28.20
CA LEU A 270 -0.06 13.59 26.87
C LEU A 270 -1.05 14.32 25.95
N LYS A 271 -0.57 14.72 24.78
CA LYS A 271 -1.41 15.28 23.72
C LYS A 271 -2.17 14.14 23.06
N SER A 272 -3.44 14.40 22.74
CA SER A 272 -4.32 13.45 22.05
C SER A 272 -5.14 14.22 21.04
N LYS A 273 -5.24 13.69 19.83
CA LYS A 273 -6.11 14.22 18.77
C LYS A 273 -6.64 13.05 17.95
N PRO A 274 -7.74 12.41 18.39
CA PRO A 274 -8.24 11.22 17.73
C PRO A 274 -8.85 11.53 16.35
N HIS A 275 -8.72 10.58 15.45
CA HIS A 275 -9.24 10.56 14.09
C HIS A 275 -9.96 9.23 13.83
N PRO A 276 -11.06 9.21 13.04
CA PRO A 276 -11.63 7.96 12.58
C PRO A 276 -10.60 7.21 11.72
N TYR A 277 -10.55 5.89 11.85
CA TYR A 277 -9.72 5.05 11.00
C TYR A 277 -10.32 3.64 10.84
N GLU A 278 -10.69 3.32 9.60
CA GLU A 278 -11.16 2.02 9.12
C GLU A 278 -10.00 1.27 8.45
N PRO A 279 -9.30 0.37 9.17
CA PRO A 279 -8.17 -0.38 8.62
C PRO A 279 -8.61 -1.41 7.56
N LEU A 280 -7.72 -1.77 6.63
CA LEU A 280 -7.95 -2.84 5.63
C LEU A 280 -8.35 -4.16 6.30
N GLU A 281 -7.75 -4.45 7.44
CA GLU A 281 -7.93 -5.70 8.17
C GLU A 281 -8.67 -5.35 9.45
N LYS A 282 -9.77 -6.04 9.77
CA LYS A 282 -10.56 -5.81 10.99
C LYS A 282 -10.28 -6.85 12.08
N GLU A 283 -9.53 -7.91 11.74
CA GLU A 283 -9.20 -9.07 12.57
C GLU A 283 -7.71 -9.45 12.42
#